data_AF-A0A939YPE7-F1
#
_entry.id   AF-A0A939YPE7-F1
#
_cell.length_a   1.000
_cell.length_b   1.000
_cell.length_c   1.000
_cell.angle_alpha   90.00
_cell.angle_beta   90.00
_cell.angle_gamma   90.00
#
_symmetry.space_group_name_H-M   'P 1'
#
loop_
_entity.id
_entity.type
_entity.pdbx_description
1 polymer ?
#
loop_
_entity_poly.entity_id
_entity_poly.type
_entity_poly.pdbx_seq_one_letter_code
_entity_poly.pdbx_strand_id
1 'polypeptide(L)'
;MKKKILAAMITLLLMLSLVPITQADSAPICFEVDDYNQHDYQKIAVFLEIVDENGIKNGQKLSLSYDITDPATWGEWSFSWIETNEGLRIESMYIGDDFFSLGLVGELDLSDCTELKTLVCCNNEINSINISGASSLEYLDCSNNALAELDVSSNSSLILFKCSNNSLTELDVTHNYMLWHLECANNSLTELDLHNNSDLRSYLSVMNNNLTSLDLSNCPYITNVNCGRNEIETLDVSNCHYLEHLDCFENRLYSLDISDCERLDTLACYSNTLEELDTSNNTMLDMLSAGLNELSSIDVSSNCSIKRLYVFENNLSELDVSNNKQLLVLNCSGNAISELDVTSNPNLYLLWCNDNRLTSLDVTNNPDLWELRCQNNPLIELDLSENNSLSPDLIRAEEGGYIGYDFSVGLDEEGWLTGEVVIARPENGYEFIGWYNENNELLSTEPTYAVSITDYHLEDPVPAPVTDDTVFIARFEYVGAPSLPGDVDGNGTVEVSDAIMALRCAMGILELTPEQFDAADMDGSGAIALDDAITILRTAMGLI
;
A
#
# COMPACT_ATOMS: atom_id res chain seq x y z
N MET A 1 -30.74 -5.34 -29.19
CA MET A 1 -31.13 -3.91 -29.18
C MET A 1 -32.61 -3.58 -28.86
N LYS A 2 -33.52 -4.52 -28.53
CA LYS A 2 -34.88 -4.16 -28.03
C LYS A 2 -35.38 -4.94 -26.79
N LYS A 3 -34.49 -5.66 -26.09
CA LYS A 3 -34.81 -6.35 -24.83
C LYS A 3 -33.94 -5.95 -23.62
N LYS A 4 -32.89 -5.14 -23.80
CA LYS A 4 -32.10 -4.56 -22.69
C LYS A 4 -32.68 -3.22 -22.16
N ILE A 5 -33.52 -2.53 -22.93
CA ILE A 5 -34.14 -1.25 -22.54
C ILE A 5 -35.31 -1.44 -21.56
N LEU A 6 -35.99 -2.60 -21.58
CA LEU A 6 -37.14 -2.85 -20.71
C LEU A 6 -36.75 -3.33 -19.29
N ALA A 7 -35.54 -3.86 -19.12
CA ALA A 7 -35.03 -4.25 -17.80
C ALA A 7 -34.50 -3.03 -17.03
N ALA A 8 -33.87 -2.07 -17.72
CA ALA A 8 -33.41 -0.80 -17.13
C ALA A 8 -34.57 0.13 -16.71
N MET A 9 -35.70 0.11 -17.44
CA MET A 9 -36.89 0.90 -17.06
C MET A 9 -37.64 0.36 -15.83
N ILE A 10 -37.44 -0.91 -15.44
CA ILE A 10 -38.15 -1.50 -14.30
C ILE A 10 -37.34 -1.37 -12.99
N THR A 11 -36.01 -1.32 -13.05
CA THR A 11 -35.17 -0.95 -11.90
C THR A 11 -35.21 0.55 -11.59
N LEU A 12 -35.36 1.41 -12.61
CA LEU A 12 -35.55 2.85 -12.41
C LEU A 12 -36.90 3.20 -11.74
N LEU A 13 -37.92 2.35 -11.89
CA LEU A 13 -39.24 2.56 -11.25
C LEU A 13 -39.32 2.07 -9.79
N LEU A 14 -38.34 1.30 -9.31
CA LEU A 14 -38.30 0.75 -7.94
C LEU A 14 -37.35 1.51 -7.00
N MET A 15 -36.53 2.43 -7.52
CA MET A 15 -35.76 3.41 -6.73
C MET A 15 -36.55 4.71 -6.40
N LEU A 16 -37.77 4.84 -6.90
CA LEU A 16 -38.63 6.04 -6.74
C LEU A 16 -39.43 6.08 -5.41
N SER A 17 -38.98 5.41 -4.35
CA SER A 17 -39.63 5.46 -3.02
C SER A 17 -38.82 6.14 -1.92
N LEU A 18 -37.77 6.86 -2.25
CA LEU A 18 -37.18 7.85 -1.36
C LEU A 18 -37.55 9.23 -1.89
N VAL A 19 -38.23 9.97 -1.02
CA VAL A 19 -38.83 11.29 -1.19
C VAL A 19 -38.08 12.15 -2.23
N PRO A 20 -38.76 12.70 -3.26
CA PRO A 20 -38.12 13.71 -4.09
C PRO A 20 -37.86 14.92 -3.19
N ILE A 21 -36.60 15.29 -3.00
CA ILE A 21 -36.25 16.65 -2.61
C ILE A 21 -36.85 17.50 -3.72
N THR A 22 -37.93 18.20 -3.39
CA THR A 22 -38.57 19.12 -4.32
C THR A 22 -37.52 20.15 -4.71
N GLN A 23 -37.06 20.09 -5.95
CA GLN A 23 -36.56 21.26 -6.66
C GLN A 23 -37.70 22.28 -6.54
N ALA A 24 -37.57 23.21 -5.60
CA ALA A 24 -38.45 24.36 -5.59
C ALA A 24 -38.20 25.03 -6.94
N ASP A 25 -39.26 25.13 -7.76
CA ASP A 25 -39.33 26.07 -8.87
C ASP A 25 -39.03 27.46 -8.30
N SER A 26 -37.75 27.82 -8.20
CA SER A 26 -37.33 29.20 -8.01
C SER A 26 -37.59 29.89 -9.34
N ALA A 27 -38.36 30.99 -9.28
CA ALA A 27 -38.53 31.86 -10.45
C ALA A 27 -37.13 32.18 -11.03
N PRO A 28 -36.97 32.22 -12.37
CA PRO A 28 -35.67 32.48 -12.99
C PRO A 28 -35.06 33.73 -12.37
N ILE A 29 -33.86 33.58 -11.81
CA ILE A 29 -33.07 34.66 -11.24
C ILE A 29 -32.77 35.65 -12.37
N CYS A 30 -33.58 36.71 -12.45
CA CYS A 30 -33.54 37.70 -13.53
C CYS A 30 -32.97 39.01 -12.97
N PHE A 31 -31.73 38.97 -12.49
CA PHE A 31 -30.95 40.16 -12.19
C PHE A 31 -30.09 40.48 -13.42
N GLU A 32 -30.21 41.70 -13.94
CA GLU A 32 -29.25 42.25 -14.90
C GLU A 32 -28.20 43.02 -14.09
N VAL A 33 -26.97 42.52 -14.06
CA VAL A 33 -25.83 43.24 -13.48
C VAL A 33 -25.05 43.89 -14.62
N ASP A 34 -24.90 45.22 -14.58
CA ASP A 34 -24.16 45.98 -15.59
C ASP A 34 -22.71 45.47 -15.72
N ASP A 35 -22.13 45.62 -16.91
CA ASP A 35 -20.78 45.19 -17.30
C ASP A 35 -20.52 43.67 -17.42
N TYR A 36 -21.32 42.80 -16.78
CA TYR A 36 -21.16 41.34 -16.88
C TYR A 36 -21.94 40.72 -18.03
N ASN A 37 -21.39 39.66 -18.61
CA ASN A 37 -22.12 38.82 -19.54
C ASN A 37 -23.25 38.10 -18.78
N GLN A 38 -24.49 38.30 -19.23
CA GLN A 38 -25.68 37.82 -18.51
C GLN A 38 -25.79 36.29 -18.47
N HIS A 39 -25.26 35.60 -19.48
CA HIS A 39 -25.30 34.14 -19.53
C HIS A 39 -24.41 33.54 -18.44
N ASP A 40 -23.13 33.91 -18.43
CA ASP A 40 -22.15 33.46 -17.43
C ASP A 40 -22.59 33.84 -16.00
N TYR A 41 -23.07 35.07 -15.82
CA TYR A 41 -23.57 35.54 -14.53
C TYR A 41 -24.73 34.67 -14.02
N GLN A 42 -25.72 34.38 -14.86
CA GLN A 42 -26.90 33.60 -14.45
C GLN A 42 -26.53 32.16 -14.07
N LYS A 43 -25.62 31.53 -14.83
CA LYS A 43 -25.09 30.20 -14.55
C LYS A 43 -24.51 30.10 -13.14
N ILE A 44 -23.59 31.01 -12.83
CA ILE A 44 -22.92 31.05 -11.52
C ILE A 44 -23.93 31.43 -10.42
N ALA A 45 -24.79 32.42 -10.66
CA ALA A 45 -25.81 32.86 -9.71
C ALA A 45 -26.75 31.71 -9.28
N VAL A 46 -27.18 30.89 -10.24
CA VAL A 46 -28.01 29.70 -9.97
C VAL A 46 -27.27 28.75 -9.04
N PHE A 47 -26.01 28.42 -9.34
CA PHE A 47 -25.21 27.52 -8.51
C PHE A 47 -24.99 28.07 -7.09
N LEU A 48 -24.71 29.37 -6.95
CA LEU A 48 -24.50 30.01 -5.65
C LEU A 48 -25.77 30.06 -4.79
N GLU A 49 -26.95 30.02 -5.41
CA GLU A 49 -28.24 30.02 -4.72
C GLU A 49 -28.75 28.62 -4.34
N ILE A 50 -28.04 27.54 -4.75
CA ILE A 50 -28.34 26.17 -4.31
C ILE A 50 -28.12 26.08 -2.80
N VAL A 51 -29.04 25.39 -2.12
CA VAL A 51 -29.10 25.25 -0.67
C VAL A 51 -28.79 23.81 -0.27
N ASP A 52 -27.97 23.62 0.76
CA ASP A 52 -27.68 22.30 1.33
C ASP A 52 -28.76 21.80 2.30
N GLU A 53 -28.52 20.62 2.88
CA GLU A 53 -29.42 19.99 3.86
C GLU A 53 -29.62 20.83 5.14
N ASN A 54 -28.69 21.75 5.45
CA ASN A 54 -28.74 22.65 6.60
C ASN A 54 -29.39 24.00 6.29
N GLY A 55 -29.82 24.23 5.05
CA GLY A 55 -30.42 25.49 4.63
C GLY A 55 -29.41 26.59 4.28
N ILE A 56 -28.13 26.26 4.11
CA ILE A 56 -27.05 27.20 3.78
C ILE A 56 -26.82 27.21 2.27
N LYS A 57 -26.81 28.41 1.68
CA LYS A 57 -26.53 28.57 0.24
C LYS A 57 -25.05 28.39 -0.07
N ASN A 58 -24.74 27.88 -1.26
CA ASN A 58 -23.35 27.79 -1.76
C ASN A 58 -22.61 29.15 -1.70
N GLY A 59 -23.27 30.25 -2.08
CA GLY A 59 -22.69 31.59 -1.98
C GLY A 59 -22.34 32.01 -0.55
N GLN A 60 -23.15 31.61 0.44
CA GLN A 60 -22.88 31.89 1.85
C GLN A 60 -21.72 31.05 2.41
N LYS A 61 -21.48 29.87 1.85
CA LYS A 61 -20.32 29.02 2.18
C LYS A 61 -19.03 29.61 1.65
N LEU A 62 -19.08 30.19 0.45
CA LEU A 62 -17.94 30.87 -0.18
C LEU A 62 -17.61 32.22 0.47
N SER A 63 -18.64 32.97 0.89
CA SER A 63 -18.44 34.32 1.40
C SER A 63 -19.49 34.72 2.45
N LEU A 64 -19.01 35.17 3.60
CA LEU A 64 -19.87 35.72 4.66
C LEU A 64 -20.58 37.02 4.25
N SER A 65 -20.05 37.74 3.26
CA SER A 65 -20.64 38.97 2.72
C SER A 65 -21.44 38.74 1.44
N TYR A 66 -21.75 37.49 1.11
CA TYR A 66 -22.41 37.11 -0.13
C TYR A 66 -23.70 37.91 -0.40
N ASP A 67 -23.71 38.60 -1.53
CA ASP A 67 -24.84 39.24 -2.16
C ASP A 67 -24.92 38.78 -3.63
N ILE A 68 -26.02 38.14 -3.99
CA ILE A 68 -26.23 37.63 -5.36
C ILE A 68 -26.15 38.73 -6.42
N THR A 69 -26.44 39.98 -6.08
CA THR A 69 -26.44 41.10 -7.02
C THR A 69 -25.07 41.76 -7.20
N ASP A 70 -24.07 41.37 -6.40
CA ASP A 70 -22.72 41.93 -6.47
C ASP A 70 -21.68 40.80 -6.58
N PRO A 71 -21.22 40.46 -7.80
CA PRO A 71 -20.19 39.44 -8.02
C PRO A 71 -18.90 39.66 -7.23
N ALA A 72 -18.58 40.89 -6.82
CA ALA A 72 -17.40 41.17 -5.98
C ALA A 72 -17.52 40.57 -4.57
N THR A 73 -18.72 40.17 -4.15
CA THR A 73 -18.99 39.57 -2.84
C THR A 73 -19.05 38.04 -2.87
N TRP A 74 -18.97 37.40 -4.04
CA TRP A 74 -19.18 35.96 -4.20
C TRP A 74 -18.05 35.08 -3.67
N GLY A 75 -16.92 35.67 -3.33
CA GLY A 75 -15.74 34.99 -2.80
C GLY A 75 -14.48 35.73 -3.23
N GLU A 76 -13.63 36.10 -2.27
CA GLU A 76 -12.36 36.75 -2.59
C GLU A 76 -11.48 35.75 -3.35
N TRP A 77 -11.01 36.12 -4.54
CA TRP A 77 -10.21 35.27 -5.44
C TRP A 77 -10.94 34.06 -6.05
N SER A 78 -12.21 33.83 -5.72
CA SER A 78 -12.98 32.70 -6.27
C SER A 78 -13.39 32.87 -7.73
N PHE A 79 -13.51 34.11 -8.21
CA PHE A 79 -13.95 34.39 -9.58
C PHE A 79 -13.05 35.43 -10.23
N SER A 80 -12.51 35.11 -11.39
CA SER A 80 -11.77 36.04 -12.26
C SER A 80 -12.52 36.25 -13.56
N TRP A 81 -12.66 37.50 -13.97
CA TRP A 81 -13.44 37.89 -15.15
C TRP A 81 -12.56 38.59 -16.19
N ILE A 82 -12.84 38.37 -17.47
CA ILE A 82 -12.13 38.98 -18.59
C ILE A 82 -13.06 39.89 -19.40
N GLU A 83 -12.56 41.07 -19.78
CA GLU A 83 -13.30 42.02 -20.63
C GLU A 83 -13.37 41.51 -22.07
N THR A 84 -14.59 41.37 -22.59
CA THR A 84 -14.86 40.98 -23.97
C THR A 84 -15.80 41.98 -24.65
N ASN A 85 -16.09 41.76 -25.94
CA ASN A 85 -17.13 42.49 -26.66
C ASN A 85 -18.56 42.14 -26.19
N GLU A 86 -18.75 41.10 -25.39
CA GLU A 86 -20.03 40.65 -24.84
C GLU A 86 -20.17 40.95 -23.33
N GLY A 87 -19.32 41.83 -22.79
CA GLY A 87 -19.20 42.11 -21.35
C GLY A 87 -18.10 41.30 -20.67
N LEU A 88 -18.02 41.38 -19.35
CA LEU A 88 -17.14 40.58 -18.51
C LEU A 88 -17.60 39.13 -18.51
N ARG A 89 -16.77 38.22 -19.04
CA ARG A 89 -17.00 36.77 -19.09
C ARG A 89 -16.16 36.08 -18.02
N ILE A 90 -16.60 34.94 -17.51
CA ILE A 90 -15.82 34.21 -16.51
C ILE A 90 -14.57 33.62 -17.18
N GLU A 91 -13.39 33.92 -16.63
CA GLU A 91 -12.11 33.36 -17.11
C GLU A 91 -11.61 32.25 -16.17
N SER A 92 -11.80 32.41 -14.86
CA SER A 92 -11.37 31.40 -13.89
C SER A 92 -12.29 31.34 -12.69
N MET A 93 -12.56 30.13 -12.22
CA MET A 93 -13.40 29.85 -11.07
C MET A 93 -12.66 28.93 -10.09
N TYR A 94 -12.42 29.42 -8.88
CA TYR A 94 -11.73 28.73 -7.77
C TYR A 94 -12.68 28.63 -6.57
N ILE A 95 -13.45 27.55 -6.53
CA ILE A 95 -14.44 27.27 -5.49
C ILE A 95 -14.13 25.95 -4.74
N GLY A 96 -12.93 25.41 -4.93
CA GLY A 96 -12.39 24.25 -4.24
C GLY A 96 -10.94 24.50 -3.81
N ASP A 97 -10.49 23.78 -2.79
CA ASP A 97 -9.12 23.85 -2.24
C ASP A 97 -8.69 22.44 -1.79
N ASP A 98 -7.40 22.12 -1.91
CA ASP A 98 -6.84 20.79 -1.58
C ASP A 98 -6.97 20.40 -0.11
N PHE A 99 -7.12 21.37 0.81
CA PHE A 99 -7.08 21.15 2.26
C PHE A 99 -8.43 21.30 2.95
N PHE A 100 -9.35 22.09 2.39
CA PHE A 100 -10.62 22.41 3.05
C PHE A 100 -11.80 22.23 2.11
N SER A 101 -12.76 21.43 2.56
CA SER A 101 -14.06 21.35 1.88
C SER A 101 -14.97 22.48 2.33
N LEU A 102 -15.56 23.19 1.36
CA LEU A 102 -16.65 24.13 1.60
C LEU A 102 -18.01 23.43 1.61
N GLY A 103 -18.07 22.14 1.22
CA GLY A 103 -19.29 21.37 1.10
C GLY A 103 -20.27 21.97 0.09
N LEU A 104 -19.78 22.52 -1.03
CA LEU A 104 -20.64 23.05 -2.09
C LEU A 104 -21.42 21.89 -2.74
N VAL A 105 -22.73 22.06 -2.92
CA VAL A 105 -23.64 20.99 -3.35
C VAL A 105 -24.33 21.32 -4.67
N GLY A 106 -24.84 20.29 -5.34
CA GLY A 106 -25.75 20.43 -6.48
C GLY A 106 -25.07 20.37 -7.84
N GLU A 107 -25.79 20.85 -8.85
CA GLU A 107 -25.34 20.87 -10.25
C GLU A 107 -24.65 22.20 -10.57
N LEU A 108 -23.40 22.12 -11.03
CA LEU A 108 -22.64 23.25 -11.55
C LEU A 108 -22.73 23.30 -13.07
N ASP A 109 -23.66 24.10 -13.59
CA ASP A 109 -23.77 24.35 -15.02
C ASP A 109 -22.96 25.59 -15.41
N LEU A 110 -21.92 25.37 -16.23
CA LEU A 110 -21.05 26.37 -16.84
C LEU A 110 -21.03 26.22 -18.37
N SER A 111 -22.06 25.61 -18.96
CA SER A 111 -22.11 25.44 -20.40
C SER A 111 -22.16 26.76 -21.15
N ASP A 112 -21.47 26.83 -22.30
CA ASP A 112 -21.24 28.02 -23.12
C ASP A 112 -20.51 29.19 -22.43
N CYS A 113 -19.85 28.96 -21.28
CA CYS A 113 -18.88 29.91 -20.71
C CYS A 113 -17.58 29.89 -21.53
N THR A 114 -17.59 30.46 -22.74
CA THR A 114 -16.56 30.27 -23.78
C THR A 114 -15.17 30.76 -23.40
N GLU A 115 -15.06 31.69 -22.45
CA GLU A 115 -13.80 32.27 -22.00
C GLU A 115 -13.22 31.58 -20.75
N LEU A 116 -13.94 30.59 -20.18
CA LEU A 116 -13.50 29.87 -18.99
C LEU A 116 -12.26 29.04 -19.33
N LYS A 117 -11.13 29.36 -18.70
CA LYS A 117 -9.84 28.66 -18.85
C LYS A 117 -9.53 27.74 -17.68
N THR A 118 -9.97 28.11 -16.49
CA THR A 118 -9.66 27.37 -15.27
C THR A 118 -10.91 27.15 -14.44
N LEU A 119 -11.19 25.89 -14.11
CA LEU A 119 -12.19 25.50 -13.12
C LEU A 119 -11.53 24.64 -12.04
N VAL A 120 -11.51 25.15 -10.81
CA VAL A 120 -11.11 24.43 -9.60
C VAL A 120 -12.31 24.35 -8.68
N CYS A 121 -12.87 23.16 -8.55
CA CYS A 121 -14.04 22.88 -7.72
C CYS A 121 -13.86 21.61 -6.88
N CYS A 122 -12.61 21.22 -6.64
CA CYS A 122 -12.26 20.05 -5.86
C CYS A 122 -12.72 20.13 -4.39
N ASN A 123 -12.79 18.98 -3.71
CA ASN A 123 -13.13 18.83 -2.30
C ASN A 123 -14.51 19.43 -1.95
N ASN A 124 -15.54 19.06 -2.69
CA ASN A 124 -16.91 19.51 -2.46
C ASN A 124 -17.89 18.33 -2.55
N GLU A 125 -19.19 18.62 -2.58
CA GLU A 125 -20.28 17.65 -2.71
C GLU A 125 -21.07 17.90 -4.02
N ILE A 126 -20.39 18.40 -5.05
CA ILE A 126 -20.96 18.65 -6.38
C ILE A 126 -21.24 17.29 -7.02
N ASN A 127 -22.47 17.11 -7.53
CA ASN A 127 -22.92 15.83 -8.08
C ASN A 127 -23.06 15.83 -9.61
N SER A 128 -23.00 17.01 -10.23
CA SER A 128 -23.01 17.16 -11.69
C SER A 128 -22.27 18.43 -12.09
N ILE A 129 -21.49 18.34 -13.16
CA ILE A 129 -20.82 19.48 -13.81
C ILE A 129 -21.18 19.46 -15.29
N ASN A 130 -21.69 20.57 -15.80
CA ASN A 130 -21.89 20.76 -17.23
C ASN A 130 -20.97 21.87 -17.74
N ILE A 131 -19.92 21.49 -18.47
CA ILE A 131 -18.93 22.38 -19.10
C ILE A 131 -18.98 22.31 -20.63
N SER A 132 -20.12 21.86 -21.18
CA SER A 132 -20.30 21.79 -22.63
C SER A 132 -20.16 23.18 -23.26
N GLY A 133 -19.31 23.33 -24.27
CA GLY A 133 -19.07 24.62 -24.92
C GLY A 133 -18.08 25.55 -24.20
N ALA A 134 -17.54 25.17 -23.03
CA ALA A 134 -16.39 25.85 -22.41
C ALA A 134 -15.09 25.49 -23.16
N SER A 135 -14.99 25.90 -24.43
CA SER A 135 -13.95 25.46 -25.37
C SER A 135 -12.54 25.95 -25.05
N SER A 136 -12.42 27.00 -24.22
CA SER A 136 -11.14 27.55 -23.77
C SER A 136 -10.63 26.92 -22.48
N LEU A 137 -11.32 25.92 -21.94
CA LEU A 137 -10.96 25.29 -20.67
C LEU A 137 -9.64 24.52 -20.82
N GLU A 138 -8.62 24.96 -20.10
CA GLU A 138 -7.26 24.43 -20.11
C GLU A 138 -6.95 23.63 -18.83
N TYR A 139 -7.52 24.07 -17.69
CA TYR A 139 -7.34 23.43 -16.38
C TYR A 139 -8.71 23.08 -15.79
N LEU A 140 -8.90 21.80 -15.48
CA LEU A 140 -10.08 21.32 -14.76
C LEU A 140 -9.64 20.47 -13.58
N ASP A 141 -9.99 20.91 -12.38
CA ASP A 141 -9.92 20.08 -11.18
C ASP A 141 -11.30 20.00 -10.52
N CYS A 142 -11.88 18.80 -10.59
CA CYS A 142 -13.16 18.44 -10.00
C CYS A 142 -13.01 17.25 -9.05
N SER A 143 -11.79 17.02 -8.55
CA SER A 143 -11.48 15.87 -7.68
C SER A 143 -12.22 15.94 -6.34
N ASN A 144 -12.47 14.81 -5.69
CA ASN A 144 -13.16 14.73 -4.40
C ASN A 144 -14.55 15.40 -4.45
N ASN A 145 -15.41 14.86 -5.30
CA ASN A 145 -16.81 15.26 -5.46
C ASN A 145 -17.68 13.99 -5.55
N ALA A 146 -18.94 14.14 -5.94
CA ALA A 146 -19.89 13.04 -6.11
C ALA A 146 -20.31 12.84 -7.57
N LEU A 147 -19.41 13.09 -8.53
CA LEU A 147 -19.72 12.99 -9.96
C LEU A 147 -19.89 11.53 -10.39
N ALA A 148 -21.03 11.21 -11.00
CA ALA A 148 -21.29 9.89 -11.58
C ALA A 148 -20.98 9.85 -13.08
N GLU A 149 -21.02 11.00 -13.75
CA GLU A 149 -20.71 11.20 -15.16
C GLU A 149 -20.03 12.57 -15.34
N LEU A 150 -19.21 12.69 -16.37
CA LEU A 150 -18.56 13.95 -16.76
C LEU A 150 -18.22 13.93 -18.24
N ASP A 151 -18.85 14.81 -19.02
CA ASP A 151 -18.57 14.97 -20.46
C ASP A 151 -17.55 16.10 -20.67
N VAL A 152 -16.36 15.72 -21.14
CA VAL A 152 -15.26 16.64 -21.52
C VAL A 152 -15.02 16.71 -23.02
N SER A 153 -15.92 16.15 -23.84
CA SER A 153 -15.73 16.00 -25.29
C SER A 153 -15.62 17.33 -26.05
N SER A 154 -16.19 18.40 -25.48
CA SER A 154 -16.14 19.75 -26.05
C SER A 154 -14.92 20.59 -25.61
N ASN A 155 -14.13 20.08 -24.67
CA ASN A 155 -13.06 20.82 -24.01
C ASN A 155 -11.69 20.43 -24.57
N SER A 156 -11.52 20.57 -25.90
CA SER A 156 -10.32 20.12 -26.62
C SER A 156 -9.02 20.84 -26.22
N SER A 157 -9.14 21.98 -25.52
CA SER A 157 -8.02 22.76 -25.01
C SER A 157 -7.51 22.28 -23.65
N LEU A 158 -8.12 21.25 -23.05
CA LEU A 158 -7.70 20.73 -21.74
C LEU A 158 -6.25 20.24 -21.79
N ILE A 159 -5.45 20.79 -20.88
CA ILE A 159 -4.04 20.47 -20.68
C ILE A 159 -3.89 19.66 -19.40
N LEU A 160 -4.57 20.08 -18.33
CA LEU A 160 -4.53 19.42 -17.03
C LEU A 160 -5.94 19.09 -16.59
N PHE A 161 -6.18 17.81 -16.34
CA PHE A 161 -7.49 17.32 -15.94
C PHE A 161 -7.37 16.40 -14.73
N LYS A 162 -8.01 16.80 -13.62
CA LYS A 162 -8.13 16.02 -12.40
C LYS A 162 -9.60 15.79 -12.07
N CYS A 163 -9.97 14.53 -11.96
CA CYS A 163 -11.32 14.05 -11.60
C CYS A 163 -11.26 12.88 -10.61
N SER A 164 -10.14 12.74 -9.88
CA SER A 164 -9.95 11.68 -8.90
C SER A 164 -10.98 11.73 -7.77
N ASN A 165 -11.25 10.61 -7.11
CA ASN A 165 -12.20 10.51 -5.99
C ASN A 165 -13.60 11.01 -6.37
N ASN A 166 -14.18 10.36 -7.37
CA ASN A 166 -15.57 10.55 -7.79
C ASN A 166 -16.24 9.17 -7.91
N SER A 167 -17.36 9.08 -8.61
CA SER A 167 -18.08 7.82 -8.88
C SER A 167 -18.22 7.57 -10.39
N LEU A 168 -17.23 7.99 -11.18
CA LEU A 168 -17.24 7.84 -12.63
C LEU A 168 -17.14 6.36 -13.01
N THR A 169 -18.02 5.92 -13.90
CA THR A 169 -18.00 4.55 -14.46
C THR A 169 -17.43 4.48 -15.87
N GLU A 170 -17.42 5.63 -16.56
CA GLU A 170 -16.83 5.84 -17.87
C GLU A 170 -16.15 7.21 -17.90
N LEU A 171 -15.11 7.33 -18.71
CA LEU A 171 -14.42 8.59 -18.96
C LEU A 171 -13.89 8.60 -20.41
N ASP A 172 -14.45 9.47 -21.24
CA ASP A 172 -13.99 9.67 -22.62
C ASP A 172 -13.09 10.90 -22.69
N VAL A 173 -11.78 10.67 -22.89
CA VAL A 173 -10.77 11.71 -23.10
C VAL A 173 -10.25 11.77 -24.55
N THR A 174 -10.90 11.06 -25.47
CA THR A 174 -10.43 10.89 -26.86
C THR A 174 -10.48 12.16 -27.69
N HIS A 175 -11.14 13.21 -27.19
CA HIS A 175 -11.25 14.53 -27.82
C HIS A 175 -10.32 15.59 -27.17
N ASN A 176 -9.57 15.23 -26.14
CA ASN A 176 -8.71 16.14 -25.38
C ASN A 176 -7.23 15.96 -25.78
N TYR A 177 -6.93 16.36 -27.02
CA TYR A 177 -5.64 16.12 -27.68
C TYR A 177 -4.44 16.79 -27.01
N MET A 178 -4.68 17.84 -26.22
CA MET A 178 -3.63 18.63 -25.54
C MET A 178 -3.35 18.15 -24.12
N LEU A 179 -3.99 17.06 -23.66
CA LEU A 179 -3.79 16.55 -22.30
C LEU A 179 -2.32 16.24 -22.06
N TRP A 180 -1.76 16.95 -21.07
CA TRP A 180 -0.40 16.82 -20.58
C TRP A 180 -0.37 16.03 -19.26
N HIS A 181 -1.45 16.11 -18.49
CA HIS A 181 -1.63 15.54 -17.16
C HIS A 181 -3.07 15.07 -16.95
N LEU A 182 -3.25 13.82 -16.52
CA LEU A 182 -4.55 13.22 -16.24
C LEU A 182 -4.53 12.47 -14.91
N GLU A 183 -5.42 12.86 -14.00
CA GLU A 183 -5.70 12.14 -12.76
C GLU A 183 -7.18 11.74 -12.71
N CYS A 184 -7.46 10.44 -12.70
CA CYS A 184 -8.80 9.88 -12.59
C CYS A 184 -8.85 8.70 -11.58
N ALA A 185 -7.98 8.74 -10.58
CA ALA A 185 -7.87 7.72 -9.55
C ALA A 185 -9.13 7.63 -8.67
N ASN A 186 -9.36 6.50 -8.02
CA ASN A 186 -10.49 6.28 -7.10
C ASN A 186 -11.83 6.60 -7.79
N ASN A 187 -12.10 5.88 -8.87
CA ASN A 187 -13.38 5.88 -9.59
C ASN A 187 -13.82 4.41 -9.77
N SER A 188 -14.69 4.13 -10.73
CA SER A 188 -15.11 2.76 -11.08
C SER A 188 -14.98 2.50 -12.59
N LEU A 189 -13.92 3.05 -13.20
CA LEU A 189 -13.63 2.90 -14.62
C LEU A 189 -13.26 1.45 -14.94
N THR A 190 -13.81 0.92 -16.03
CA THR A 190 -13.49 -0.44 -16.53
C THR A 190 -12.60 -0.42 -17.77
N GLU A 191 -12.57 0.71 -18.46
CA GLU A 191 -11.71 1.00 -19.60
C GLU A 191 -11.31 2.48 -19.58
N LEU A 192 -10.16 2.79 -20.20
CA LEU A 192 -9.74 4.15 -20.50
C LEU A 192 -9.03 4.13 -21.84
N ASP A 193 -9.56 4.89 -22.80
CA ASP A 193 -8.98 4.98 -24.14
C ASP A 193 -8.11 6.24 -24.26
N LEU A 194 -6.80 6.03 -24.48
CA LEU A 194 -5.79 7.07 -24.58
C LEU A 194 -5.24 7.26 -26.00
N HIS A 195 -5.86 6.67 -27.04
CA HIS A 195 -5.27 6.63 -28.39
C HIS A 195 -5.00 8.01 -29.02
N ASN A 196 -5.70 9.06 -28.58
CA ASN A 196 -5.55 10.44 -29.07
C ASN A 196 -4.77 11.36 -28.12
N ASN A 197 -4.25 10.85 -27.00
CA ASN A 197 -3.63 11.64 -25.94
C ASN A 197 -2.09 11.57 -25.99
N SER A 198 -1.52 11.77 -27.18
CA SER A 198 -0.07 11.61 -27.41
C SER A 198 0.82 12.67 -26.77
N ASP A 199 0.23 13.74 -26.25
CA ASP A 199 0.93 14.80 -25.52
C ASP A 199 0.97 14.57 -24.00
N LEU A 200 0.44 13.44 -23.50
CA LEU A 200 0.59 13.03 -22.11
C LEU A 200 2.08 12.84 -21.80
N ARG A 201 2.56 13.65 -20.86
CA ARG A 201 3.99 13.76 -20.54
C ARG A 201 4.25 13.72 -19.06
N SER A 202 3.40 14.38 -18.26
CA SER A 202 3.66 14.55 -16.83
C SER A 202 3.26 13.33 -16.03
N TYR A 203 1.96 13.09 -15.94
CA TYR A 203 1.40 12.18 -14.96
C TYR A 203 0.11 11.61 -15.51
N LEU A 204 -0.01 10.29 -15.44
CA LEU A 204 -1.23 9.55 -15.67
C LEU A 204 -1.52 8.74 -14.42
N SER A 205 -2.62 9.04 -13.73
CA SER A 205 -3.11 8.22 -12.63
C SER A 205 -4.50 7.69 -12.91
N VAL A 206 -4.58 6.36 -12.96
CA VAL A 206 -5.80 5.55 -13.07
C VAL A 206 -5.94 4.63 -11.85
N MET A 207 -5.21 4.93 -10.77
CA MET A 207 -5.14 4.10 -9.57
C MET A 207 -6.52 3.83 -8.97
N ASN A 208 -6.74 2.63 -8.43
CA ASN A 208 -7.98 2.26 -7.74
C ASN A 208 -9.21 2.45 -8.62
N ASN A 209 -9.22 1.70 -9.72
CA ASN A 209 -10.33 1.54 -10.65
C ASN A 209 -10.55 0.03 -10.89
N ASN A 210 -11.30 -0.33 -11.93
CA ASN A 210 -11.59 -1.70 -12.33
C ASN A 210 -11.03 -2.01 -13.73
N LEU A 211 -9.90 -1.41 -14.11
CA LEU A 211 -9.28 -1.62 -15.41
C LEU A 211 -8.70 -3.03 -15.51
N THR A 212 -8.96 -3.71 -16.63
CA THR A 212 -8.35 -5.01 -16.95
C THR A 212 -7.16 -4.90 -17.91
N SER A 213 -7.01 -3.73 -18.55
CA SER A 213 -5.91 -3.40 -19.45
C SER A 213 -5.69 -1.90 -19.47
N LEU A 214 -4.46 -1.48 -19.75
CA LEU A 214 -4.09 -0.09 -19.99
C LEU A 214 -3.15 -0.04 -21.21
N ASP A 215 -3.59 0.60 -22.29
CA ASP A 215 -2.80 0.78 -23.51
C ASP A 215 -2.04 2.10 -23.46
N LEU A 216 -0.71 2.02 -23.34
CA LEU A 216 0.21 3.17 -23.32
C LEU A 216 0.96 3.36 -24.64
N SER A 217 0.60 2.63 -25.70
CA SER A 217 1.32 2.65 -26.99
C SER A 217 1.32 4.03 -27.66
N ASN A 218 0.34 4.87 -27.35
CA ASN A 218 0.24 6.25 -27.85
C ASN A 218 0.75 7.30 -26.86
N CYS A 219 1.38 6.92 -25.75
CA CYS A 219 1.89 7.84 -24.73
C CYS A 219 3.44 7.81 -24.63
N PRO A 220 4.19 8.09 -25.71
CA PRO A 220 5.64 7.85 -25.75
C PRO A 220 6.47 8.80 -24.89
N TYR A 221 5.90 9.90 -24.41
CA TYR A 221 6.60 10.92 -23.62
C TYR A 221 6.21 10.93 -22.14
N ILE A 222 5.39 9.97 -21.69
CA ILE A 222 4.94 9.91 -20.29
C ILE A 222 6.13 9.65 -19.36
N THR A 223 6.23 10.43 -18.28
CA THR A 223 7.29 10.28 -17.27
C THR A 223 6.79 9.56 -16.01
N ASN A 224 5.50 9.64 -15.70
CA ASN A 224 4.93 9.04 -14.50
C ASN A 224 3.60 8.35 -14.79
N VAL A 225 3.51 7.08 -14.42
CA VAL A 225 2.28 6.28 -14.53
C VAL A 225 1.95 5.65 -13.18
N ASN A 226 0.75 5.88 -12.69
CA ASN A 226 0.17 5.15 -11.58
C ASN A 226 -1.10 4.42 -12.02
N CYS A 227 -0.98 3.11 -12.16
CA CYS A 227 -2.06 2.19 -12.50
C CYS A 227 -2.31 1.15 -11.41
N GLY A 228 -1.83 1.40 -10.19
CA GLY A 228 -1.99 0.48 -9.07
C GLY A 228 -3.46 0.26 -8.67
N ARG A 229 -3.76 -0.84 -7.97
CA ARG A 229 -5.12 -1.21 -7.54
C ARG A 229 -6.10 -1.30 -8.71
N ASN A 230 -5.78 -2.14 -9.67
CA ASN A 230 -6.67 -2.47 -10.79
C ASN A 230 -6.70 -4.00 -10.98
N GLU A 231 -7.20 -4.47 -12.10
CA GLU A 231 -7.24 -5.88 -12.48
C GLU A 231 -6.38 -6.16 -13.71
N ILE A 232 -5.29 -5.39 -13.91
CA ILE A 232 -4.43 -5.46 -15.11
C ILE A 232 -3.58 -6.73 -15.06
N GLU A 233 -3.67 -7.54 -16.11
CA GLU A 233 -2.89 -8.80 -16.25
C GLU A 233 -1.58 -8.60 -17.02
N THR A 234 -1.55 -7.65 -17.95
CA THR A 234 -0.38 -7.31 -18.75
C THR A 234 -0.26 -5.81 -18.91
N LEU A 235 0.94 -5.27 -18.75
CA LEU A 235 1.23 -3.86 -18.96
C LEU A 235 2.41 -3.72 -19.94
N ASP A 236 2.16 -3.10 -21.08
CA ASP A 236 3.19 -2.81 -22.09
C ASP A 236 3.68 -1.37 -21.92
N VAL A 237 4.94 -1.22 -21.52
CA VAL A 237 5.64 0.07 -21.37
C VAL A 237 6.77 0.24 -22.39
N SER A 238 6.84 -0.59 -23.44
CA SER A 238 7.98 -0.59 -24.37
C SER A 238 8.14 0.74 -25.13
N ASN A 239 7.04 1.50 -25.30
CA ASN A 239 7.07 2.82 -25.95
C ASN A 239 7.33 3.98 -24.96
N CYS A 240 7.36 3.71 -23.65
CA CYS A 240 7.48 4.71 -22.60
C CYS A 240 8.96 4.96 -22.22
N HIS A 241 9.79 5.34 -23.20
CA HIS A 241 11.24 5.53 -23.03
C HIS A 241 11.63 6.67 -22.07
N TYR A 242 10.69 7.56 -21.76
CA TYR A 242 10.87 8.68 -20.83
C TYR A 242 10.31 8.39 -19.44
N LEU A 243 9.82 7.17 -19.18
CA LEU A 243 9.24 6.78 -17.90
C LEU A 243 10.31 6.85 -16.80
N GLU A 244 10.02 7.65 -15.78
CA GLU A 244 10.85 7.86 -14.59
C GLU A 244 10.21 7.16 -13.38
N HIS A 245 8.88 7.16 -13.29
CA HIS A 245 8.14 6.55 -12.18
C HIS A 245 7.02 5.62 -12.68
N LEU A 246 7.01 4.38 -12.19
CA LEU A 246 5.97 3.40 -12.48
C LEU A 246 5.40 2.77 -11.21
N ASP A 247 4.14 3.07 -10.92
CA ASP A 247 3.36 2.40 -9.89
C ASP A 247 2.32 1.48 -10.57
N CYS A 248 2.51 0.17 -10.43
CA CYS A 248 1.63 -0.87 -10.96
C CYS A 248 1.26 -1.92 -9.89
N PHE A 249 1.41 -1.57 -8.62
CA PHE A 249 1.13 -2.43 -7.47
C PHE A 249 -0.34 -2.86 -7.37
N GLU A 250 -0.61 -3.96 -6.64
CA GLU A 250 -1.97 -4.48 -6.43
C GLU A 250 -2.73 -4.66 -7.77
N ASN A 251 -2.14 -5.41 -8.69
CA ASN A 251 -2.72 -5.81 -9.98
C ASN A 251 -2.68 -7.35 -10.10
N ARG A 252 -2.75 -7.89 -11.32
CA ARG A 252 -2.61 -9.32 -11.62
C ARG A 252 -1.47 -9.57 -12.61
N LEU A 253 -0.43 -8.73 -12.57
CA LEU A 253 0.71 -8.86 -13.47
C LEU A 253 1.48 -10.13 -13.15
N TYR A 254 1.66 -10.99 -14.15
CA TYR A 254 2.51 -12.19 -14.05
C TYR A 254 3.89 -11.99 -14.70
N SER A 255 4.04 -10.93 -15.50
CA SER A 255 5.31 -10.51 -16.10
C SER A 255 5.32 -9.00 -16.27
N LEU A 256 6.48 -8.37 -16.17
CA LEU A 256 6.68 -6.95 -16.41
C LEU A 256 8.02 -6.71 -17.11
N ASP A 257 7.96 -6.23 -18.35
CA ASP A 257 9.16 -5.84 -19.12
C ASP A 257 9.35 -4.32 -19.03
N ILE A 258 10.44 -3.91 -18.39
CA ILE A 258 10.86 -2.51 -18.20
C ILE A 258 12.18 -2.20 -18.91
N SER A 259 12.63 -3.07 -19.82
CA SER A 259 13.95 -3.00 -20.43
C SER A 259 14.16 -1.73 -21.28
N ASP A 260 13.10 -1.16 -21.84
CA ASP A 260 13.09 0.09 -22.62
C ASP A 260 12.94 1.36 -21.76
N CYS A 261 12.73 1.22 -20.45
CA CYS A 261 12.53 2.32 -19.49
C CYS A 261 13.85 2.71 -18.78
N GLU A 262 14.89 3.08 -19.53
CA GLU A 262 16.24 3.36 -19.00
C GLU A 262 16.31 4.50 -17.95
N ARG A 263 15.31 5.39 -17.95
CA ARG A 263 15.20 6.53 -17.01
C ARG A 263 14.46 6.21 -15.73
N LEU A 264 13.93 4.99 -15.59
CA LEU A 264 13.13 4.59 -14.45
C LEU A 264 13.97 4.70 -13.17
N ASP A 265 13.55 5.59 -12.26
CA ASP A 265 14.16 5.81 -10.96
C ASP A 265 13.31 5.23 -9.81
N THR A 266 12.01 5.03 -10.06
CA THR A 266 11.06 4.52 -9.06
C THR A 266 10.17 3.46 -9.70
N LEU A 267 10.18 2.27 -9.11
CA LEU A 267 9.30 1.16 -9.48
C LEU A 267 8.58 0.60 -8.27
N ALA A 268 7.25 0.64 -8.28
CA ALA A 268 6.40 -0.09 -7.33
C ALA A 268 5.51 -1.09 -8.08
N CYS A 269 5.85 -2.36 -7.98
CA CYS A 269 5.15 -3.50 -8.60
C CYS A 269 4.73 -4.56 -7.55
N TYR A 270 4.67 -4.18 -6.27
CA TYR A 270 4.29 -5.09 -5.19
C TYR A 270 2.86 -5.59 -5.29
N SER A 271 2.54 -6.73 -4.65
CA SER A 271 1.20 -7.34 -4.70
C SER A 271 0.76 -7.66 -6.14
N ASN A 272 1.57 -8.45 -6.84
CA ASN A 272 1.30 -9.01 -8.15
C ASN A 272 1.63 -10.52 -8.11
N THR A 273 1.79 -11.18 -9.26
CA THR A 273 2.20 -12.58 -9.35
C THR A 273 3.45 -12.73 -10.22
N LEU A 274 4.40 -11.81 -10.10
CA LEU A 274 5.63 -11.83 -10.87
C LEU A 274 6.54 -12.98 -10.40
N GLU A 275 6.93 -13.86 -11.32
CA GLU A 275 7.92 -14.93 -11.06
C GLU A 275 9.36 -14.46 -11.31
N GLU A 276 9.53 -13.48 -12.19
CA GLU A 276 10.80 -12.86 -12.56
C GLU A 276 10.66 -11.35 -12.77
N LEU A 277 11.77 -10.63 -12.53
CA LEU A 277 11.88 -9.20 -12.79
C LEU A 277 13.33 -8.87 -13.16
N ASP A 278 13.57 -8.39 -14.37
CA ASP A 278 14.87 -7.92 -14.83
C ASP A 278 14.96 -6.40 -14.70
N THR A 279 15.84 -5.92 -13.81
CA THR A 279 16.09 -4.49 -13.56
C THR A 279 17.43 -4.02 -14.11
N SER A 280 18.12 -4.83 -14.92
CA SER A 280 19.52 -4.60 -15.31
C SER A 280 19.73 -3.34 -16.15
N ASN A 281 18.73 -2.94 -16.96
CA ASN A 281 18.78 -1.71 -17.76
C ASN A 281 18.39 -0.45 -16.96
N ASN A 282 17.71 -0.59 -15.81
CA ASN A 282 17.16 0.53 -15.05
C ASN A 282 18.17 1.03 -14.00
N THR A 283 19.36 1.41 -14.46
CA THR A 283 20.51 1.79 -13.59
C THR A 283 20.26 3.05 -12.74
N MET A 284 19.21 3.80 -13.06
CA MET A 284 18.78 5.00 -12.33
C MET A 284 17.85 4.69 -11.14
N LEU A 285 17.42 3.44 -10.94
CA LEU A 285 16.55 3.05 -9.82
C LEU A 285 17.13 3.51 -8.47
N ASP A 286 16.38 4.37 -7.79
CA ASP A 286 16.57 4.84 -6.42
C ASP A 286 15.64 4.08 -5.45
N MET A 287 14.43 3.73 -5.91
CA MET A 287 13.45 2.95 -5.16
C MET A 287 12.94 1.77 -6.00
N LEU A 288 13.04 0.57 -5.44
CA LEU A 288 12.44 -0.65 -5.97
C LEU A 288 11.55 -1.28 -4.90
N SER A 289 10.25 -1.40 -5.19
CA SER A 289 9.28 -2.15 -4.39
C SER A 289 8.65 -3.26 -5.23
N ALA A 290 9.09 -4.49 -4.98
CA ALA A 290 8.67 -5.72 -5.65
C ALA A 290 8.21 -6.80 -4.65
N GLY A 291 7.81 -6.41 -3.44
CA GLY A 291 7.31 -7.33 -2.42
C GLY A 291 5.96 -7.97 -2.77
N LEU A 292 5.54 -9.01 -2.06
CA LEU A 292 4.27 -9.72 -2.31
C LEU A 292 4.14 -10.16 -3.78
N ASN A 293 5.14 -10.92 -4.24
CA ASN A 293 5.20 -11.53 -5.57
C ASN A 293 5.66 -13.00 -5.41
N GLU A 294 6.04 -13.65 -6.51
CA GLU A 294 6.51 -15.04 -6.52
C GLU A 294 7.99 -15.16 -6.91
N LEU A 295 8.76 -14.06 -6.78
CA LEU A 295 10.15 -13.97 -7.22
C LEU A 295 11.02 -15.00 -6.50
N SER A 296 11.73 -15.83 -7.27
CA SER A 296 12.71 -16.78 -6.74
C SER A 296 14.13 -16.21 -6.64
N SER A 297 14.40 -15.15 -7.40
CA SER A 297 15.66 -14.41 -7.41
C SER A 297 15.44 -12.98 -7.87
N ILE A 298 16.30 -12.06 -7.44
CA ILE A 298 16.35 -10.69 -7.94
C ILE A 298 17.81 -10.22 -8.02
N ASP A 299 18.25 -9.75 -9.18
CA ASP A 299 19.60 -9.22 -9.39
C ASP A 299 19.57 -7.68 -9.40
N VAL A 300 20.04 -7.07 -8.30
CA VAL A 300 20.12 -5.62 -8.14
C VAL A 300 21.55 -5.07 -8.33
N SER A 301 22.47 -5.88 -8.89
CA SER A 301 23.89 -5.54 -9.00
C SER A 301 24.17 -4.35 -9.92
N SER A 302 23.30 -4.10 -10.91
CA SER A 302 23.40 -2.97 -11.83
C SER A 302 22.75 -1.69 -11.29
N ASN A 303 21.97 -1.78 -10.21
CA ASN A 303 21.17 -0.70 -9.65
C ASN A 303 21.89 -0.01 -8.47
N CYS A 304 23.12 0.47 -8.71
CA CYS A 304 23.99 1.06 -7.69
C CYS A 304 23.42 2.32 -6.99
N SER A 305 22.37 2.92 -7.56
CA SER A 305 21.70 4.12 -7.05
C SER A 305 20.59 3.82 -6.03
N ILE A 306 20.22 2.54 -5.85
CA ILE A 306 19.12 2.16 -4.94
C ILE A 306 19.41 2.63 -3.53
N LYS A 307 18.48 3.40 -2.96
CA LYS A 307 18.43 3.76 -1.55
C LYS A 307 17.34 2.98 -0.80
N ARG A 308 16.31 2.51 -1.49
CA ARG A 308 15.19 1.78 -0.88
C ARG A 308 14.85 0.53 -1.67
N LEU A 309 15.01 -0.63 -1.03
CA LEU A 309 14.72 -1.93 -1.62
C LEU A 309 13.69 -2.67 -0.77
N TYR A 310 12.53 -2.95 -1.35
CA TYR A 310 11.46 -3.73 -0.73
C TYR A 310 11.18 -4.97 -1.59
N VAL A 311 11.60 -6.13 -1.12
CA VAL A 311 11.44 -7.44 -1.78
C VAL A 311 10.81 -8.47 -0.84
N PHE A 312 10.08 -7.98 0.17
CA PHE A 312 9.42 -8.78 1.19
C PHE A 312 8.37 -9.73 0.62
N GLU A 313 8.05 -10.81 1.32
CA GLU A 313 6.99 -11.77 0.93
C GLU A 313 7.16 -12.25 -0.52
N ASN A 314 8.30 -12.92 -0.77
CA ASN A 314 8.67 -13.55 -2.04
C ASN A 314 9.26 -14.95 -1.74
N ASN A 315 9.83 -15.61 -2.75
CA ASN A 315 10.45 -16.93 -2.64
C ASN A 315 12.00 -16.87 -2.71
N LEU A 316 12.61 -15.74 -2.32
CA LEU A 316 14.06 -15.54 -2.45
C LEU A 316 14.84 -16.45 -1.49
N SER A 317 15.83 -17.19 -2.00
CA SER A 317 16.77 -17.97 -1.17
C SER A 317 18.09 -17.25 -0.88
N GLU A 318 18.40 -16.24 -1.68
CA GLU A 318 19.60 -15.41 -1.58
C GLU A 318 19.29 -13.98 -2.02
N LEU A 319 20.07 -13.02 -1.52
CA LEU A 319 19.97 -11.62 -1.89
C LEU A 319 21.35 -10.97 -1.77
N ASP A 320 21.93 -10.52 -2.88
CA ASP A 320 23.20 -9.78 -2.90
C ASP A 320 22.94 -8.28 -3.01
N VAL A 321 23.27 -7.54 -1.95
CA VAL A 321 23.15 -6.07 -1.88
C VAL A 321 24.52 -5.36 -1.86
N SER A 322 25.61 -6.08 -2.17
CA SER A 322 26.98 -5.57 -2.02
C SER A 322 27.31 -4.38 -2.93
N ASN A 323 26.60 -4.24 -4.06
CA ASN A 323 26.75 -3.10 -4.98
C ASN A 323 25.89 -1.89 -4.60
N ASN A 324 24.86 -2.05 -3.76
CA ASN A 324 23.90 -0.99 -3.41
C ASN A 324 24.41 -0.16 -2.21
N LYS A 325 25.55 0.50 -2.37
CA LYS A 325 26.25 1.21 -1.26
C LYS A 325 25.50 2.43 -0.71
N GLN A 326 24.47 2.89 -1.44
CA GLN A 326 23.59 3.99 -1.03
C GLN A 326 22.33 3.51 -0.29
N LEU A 327 22.19 2.19 -0.07
CA LEU A 327 21.02 1.61 0.57
C LEU A 327 20.81 2.18 1.97
N LEU A 328 19.63 2.76 2.18
CA LEU A 328 19.15 3.32 3.45
C LEU A 328 18.09 2.42 4.08
N VAL A 329 17.26 1.78 3.25
CA VAL A 329 16.15 0.93 3.68
C VAL A 329 16.22 -0.39 2.92
N LEU A 330 16.28 -1.48 3.67
CA LEU A 330 16.15 -2.84 3.14
C LEU A 330 15.00 -3.56 3.84
N ASN A 331 13.99 -3.95 3.09
CA ASN A 331 12.97 -4.88 3.53
C ASN A 331 13.00 -6.14 2.66
N CYS A 332 13.48 -7.24 3.24
CA CYS A 332 13.54 -8.56 2.63
C CYS A 332 12.82 -9.62 3.49
N SER A 333 11.91 -9.19 4.36
CA SER A 333 11.19 -10.09 5.26
C SER A 333 10.29 -11.09 4.53
N GLY A 334 9.92 -12.20 5.16
CA GLY A 334 9.01 -13.18 4.55
C GLY A 334 9.59 -13.83 3.29
N ASN A 335 10.83 -14.33 3.38
CA ASN A 335 11.51 -15.02 2.29
C ASN A 335 12.16 -16.32 2.80
N ALA A 336 13.00 -16.96 2.00
CA ALA A 336 13.77 -18.15 2.37
C ALA A 336 15.28 -17.88 2.45
N ILE A 337 15.69 -16.63 2.72
CA ILE A 337 17.10 -16.21 2.71
C ILE A 337 17.84 -16.86 3.87
N SER A 338 18.94 -17.55 3.57
CA SER A 338 19.73 -18.28 4.58
C SER A 338 20.98 -17.51 5.05
N GLU A 339 21.47 -16.60 4.23
CA GLU A 339 22.61 -15.72 4.52
C GLU A 339 22.31 -14.33 3.93
N LEU A 340 22.59 -13.29 4.71
CA LEU A 340 22.42 -11.90 4.30
C LEU A 340 23.65 -11.10 4.74
N ASP A 341 24.41 -10.60 3.76
CA ASP A 341 25.56 -9.73 3.98
C ASP A 341 25.17 -8.26 3.73
N VAL A 342 25.13 -7.47 4.80
CA VAL A 342 24.88 -6.01 4.76
C VAL A 342 26.12 -5.19 5.08
N THR A 343 27.30 -5.81 5.17
CA THR A 343 28.55 -5.14 5.58
C THR A 343 29.03 -4.10 4.57
N SER A 344 28.56 -4.18 3.32
CA SER A 344 28.84 -3.22 2.25
C SER A 344 27.85 -2.04 2.20
N ASN A 345 26.90 -1.96 3.13
CA ASN A 345 25.81 -0.97 3.15
C ASN A 345 25.89 -0.05 4.39
N PRO A 346 26.95 0.77 4.55
CA PRO A 346 27.22 1.48 5.80
C PRO A 346 26.18 2.56 6.17
N ASN A 347 25.35 2.98 5.21
CA ASN A 347 24.29 3.99 5.42
C ASN A 347 22.93 3.37 5.76
N LEU A 348 22.87 2.04 5.96
CA LEU A 348 21.61 1.35 6.24
C LEU A 348 21.03 1.86 7.57
N TYR A 349 19.82 2.38 7.50
CA TYR A 349 19.10 2.99 8.62
C TYR A 349 17.91 2.12 9.07
N LEU A 350 17.31 1.37 8.15
CA LEU A 350 16.21 0.45 8.43
C LEU A 350 16.48 -0.90 7.77
N LEU A 351 16.46 -1.97 8.56
CA LEU A 351 16.61 -3.35 8.11
C LEU A 351 15.49 -4.24 8.64
N TRP A 352 14.63 -4.70 7.73
CA TRP A 352 13.64 -5.74 8.01
C TRP A 352 14.02 -7.03 7.26
N CYS A 353 14.47 -8.02 8.00
CA CYS A 353 14.85 -9.35 7.52
C CYS A 353 14.19 -10.47 8.34
N ASN A 354 13.13 -10.14 9.09
CA ASN A 354 12.32 -11.11 9.82
C ASN A 354 11.69 -12.16 8.89
N ASP A 355 11.29 -13.30 9.44
CA ASP A 355 10.64 -14.39 8.68
C ASP A 355 11.51 -14.87 7.50
N ASN A 356 12.74 -15.29 7.82
CA ASN A 356 13.72 -15.85 6.89
C ASN A 356 14.37 -17.11 7.51
N ARG A 357 15.51 -17.54 6.99
CA ARG A 357 16.29 -18.70 7.47
C ARG A 357 17.70 -18.32 7.92
N LEU A 358 17.90 -17.08 8.34
CA LEU A 358 19.21 -16.55 8.74
C LEU A 358 19.70 -17.24 10.02
N THR A 359 20.89 -17.84 9.98
CA THR A 359 21.53 -18.43 11.16
C THR A 359 22.50 -17.45 11.85
N SER A 360 22.90 -16.40 11.15
CA SER A 360 23.74 -15.32 11.62
C SER A 360 23.38 -14.03 10.90
N LEU A 361 23.60 -12.90 11.56
CA LEU A 361 23.42 -11.59 10.99
C LEU A 361 24.51 -10.65 11.53
N ASP A 362 25.36 -10.14 10.66
CA ASP A 362 26.39 -9.16 11.01
C ASP A 362 25.92 -7.76 10.60
N VAL A 363 25.64 -6.91 11.59
CA VAL A 363 25.24 -5.50 11.43
C VAL A 363 26.28 -4.53 11.98
N THR A 364 27.48 -5.01 12.33
CA THR A 364 28.53 -4.20 12.96
C THR A 364 29.09 -3.10 12.04
N ASN A 365 28.87 -3.22 10.73
CA ASN A 365 29.26 -2.22 9.73
C ASN A 365 28.12 -1.24 9.39
N ASN A 366 27.01 -1.24 10.13
CA ASN A 366 25.83 -0.40 9.89
C ASN A 366 25.57 0.53 11.10
N PRO A 367 26.50 1.46 11.43
CA PRO A 367 26.45 2.22 12.69
C PRO A 367 25.26 3.17 12.84
N ASP A 368 24.60 3.51 11.72
CA ASP A 368 23.43 4.39 11.66
C ASP A 368 22.10 3.61 11.69
N LEU A 369 22.13 2.30 11.92
CA LEU A 369 20.92 1.47 11.99
C LEU A 369 20.03 1.92 13.15
N TRP A 370 18.81 2.34 12.82
CA TRP A 370 17.81 2.86 13.76
C TRP A 370 16.67 1.88 14.01
N GLU A 371 16.33 1.08 13.01
CA GLU A 371 15.30 0.06 13.15
C GLU A 371 15.78 -1.26 12.55
N LEU A 372 15.73 -2.30 13.38
CA LEU A 372 16.04 -3.68 13.01
C LEU A 372 14.84 -4.56 13.34
N ARG A 373 14.45 -5.40 12.38
CA ARG A 373 13.50 -6.50 12.58
C ARG A 373 14.10 -7.77 12.02
N CYS A 374 14.51 -8.68 12.89
CA CYS A 374 15.16 -9.94 12.52
C CYS A 374 14.54 -11.16 13.21
N GLN A 375 13.39 -11.00 13.89
CA GLN A 375 12.64 -12.09 14.50
C GLN A 375 12.27 -13.18 13.49
N ASN A 376 11.97 -14.38 14.00
CA ASN A 376 11.56 -15.52 13.18
C ASN A 376 12.66 -15.96 12.20
N ASN A 377 13.90 -15.90 12.68
CA ASN A 377 15.08 -16.51 12.06
C ASN A 377 15.76 -17.42 13.09
N PRO A 378 16.49 -18.46 12.66
CA PRO A 378 17.28 -19.31 13.55
C PRO A 378 18.58 -18.65 14.04
N LEU A 379 18.51 -17.39 14.50
CA LEU A 379 19.66 -16.65 15.02
C LEU A 379 19.99 -17.13 16.44
N ILE A 380 21.28 -17.33 16.72
CA ILE A 380 21.76 -17.69 18.07
C ILE A 380 22.54 -16.56 18.76
N GLU A 381 22.97 -15.58 17.99
CA GLU A 381 23.78 -14.46 18.46
C GLU A 381 23.53 -13.25 17.55
N LEU A 382 23.42 -12.07 18.15
CA LEU A 382 23.28 -10.80 17.46
C LEU A 382 24.08 -9.74 18.24
N ASP A 383 25.08 -9.19 17.59
CA ASP A 383 25.93 -8.12 18.11
C ASP A 383 25.43 -6.78 17.56
N LEU A 384 24.98 -5.91 18.45
CA LEU A 384 24.49 -4.57 18.17
C LEU A 384 25.42 -3.48 18.75
N SER A 385 26.62 -3.84 19.24
CA SER A 385 27.52 -2.93 19.96
C SER A 385 28.04 -1.74 19.13
N GLU A 386 28.01 -1.86 17.80
CA GLU A 386 28.39 -0.78 16.88
C GLU A 386 27.16 0.00 16.36
N ASN A 387 25.94 -0.42 16.70
CA ASN A 387 24.68 0.21 16.29
C ASN A 387 24.17 1.17 17.37
N ASN A 388 24.74 2.37 17.42
CA ASN A 388 24.58 3.33 18.54
C ASN A 388 23.14 3.76 18.88
N SER A 389 22.18 3.48 17.99
CA SER A 389 20.76 3.82 18.18
C SER A 389 19.92 2.64 18.66
N LEU A 390 20.50 1.45 18.80
CA LEU A 390 19.83 0.23 19.23
C LEU A 390 20.35 -0.22 20.60
N SER A 391 19.48 -0.86 21.38
CA SER A 391 19.81 -1.54 22.63
C SER A 391 19.17 -2.93 22.63
N PRO A 392 19.75 -3.96 23.27
CA PRO A 392 21.04 -4.00 23.97
C PRO A 392 22.22 -4.24 23.02
N ASP A 393 23.47 -4.10 23.51
CA ASP A 393 24.69 -4.35 22.72
C ASP A 393 24.82 -5.81 22.23
N LEU A 394 24.32 -6.79 22.99
CA LEU A 394 24.50 -8.20 22.67
C LEU A 394 23.30 -9.04 23.08
N ILE A 395 22.80 -9.87 22.15
CA ILE A 395 21.71 -10.82 22.37
C ILE A 395 22.19 -12.21 21.97
N ARG A 396 21.98 -13.22 22.83
CA ARG A 396 22.43 -14.60 22.59
C ARG A 396 21.41 -15.62 23.07
N ALA A 397 21.29 -16.72 22.36
CA ALA A 397 20.64 -17.94 22.85
C ALA A 397 21.70 -18.93 23.34
N GLU A 398 21.46 -19.52 24.51
CA GLU A 398 22.06 -20.81 24.85
C GLU A 398 21.37 -21.95 24.05
N GLU A 399 21.88 -23.18 24.15
CA GLU A 399 21.34 -24.34 23.43
C GLU A 399 19.82 -24.50 23.65
N GLY A 400 19.07 -24.77 22.58
CA GLY A 400 17.64 -25.06 22.64
C GLY A 400 16.69 -23.95 22.17
N GLY A 401 17.19 -22.91 21.51
CA GLY A 401 16.32 -21.88 20.96
C GLY A 401 17.05 -20.84 20.13
N TYR A 402 16.26 -19.88 19.65
CA TYR A 402 16.68 -18.79 18.78
C TYR A 402 16.30 -17.45 19.40
N ILE A 403 17.00 -16.40 18.98
CA ILE A 403 16.71 -15.02 19.34
C ILE A 403 16.19 -14.23 18.14
N GLY A 404 15.61 -13.08 18.44
CA GLY A 404 15.15 -12.10 17.48
C GLY A 404 15.11 -10.72 18.11
N TYR A 405 15.05 -9.72 17.25
CA TYR A 405 14.95 -8.32 17.61
C TYR A 405 13.83 -7.70 16.78
N ASP A 406 12.99 -6.87 17.39
CA ASP A 406 11.87 -6.21 16.74
C ASP A 406 11.65 -4.80 17.30
N PHE A 407 10.97 -3.96 16.52
CA PHE A 407 10.56 -2.62 16.91
C PHE A 407 9.04 -2.56 16.95
N SER A 408 8.47 -2.56 18.15
CA SER A 408 7.02 -2.64 18.36
C SER A 408 6.41 -1.27 18.58
N VAL A 409 5.22 -1.08 18.01
CA VAL A 409 4.34 0.07 18.28
C VAL A 409 3.09 -0.46 18.97
N GLY A 410 2.95 -0.18 20.26
CA GLY A 410 1.78 -0.48 21.08
C GLY A 410 0.90 0.75 21.31
N LEU A 411 -0.30 0.50 21.83
CA LEU A 411 -1.20 1.51 22.37
C LEU A 411 -1.42 1.19 23.85
N ASP A 412 -1.26 2.18 24.74
CA ASP A 412 -1.73 2.10 26.12
C ASP A 412 -2.91 3.09 26.35
N GLU A 413 -3.35 3.24 27.60
CA GLU A 413 -4.44 4.16 27.95
C GLU A 413 -4.06 5.65 27.74
N GLU A 414 -2.78 5.95 27.49
CA GLU A 414 -2.17 7.28 27.49
C GLU A 414 -1.63 7.70 26.10
N GLY A 415 -1.40 6.76 25.17
CA GLY A 415 -0.99 7.08 23.80
C GLY A 415 -0.34 5.90 23.04
N TRP A 416 0.50 6.25 22.06
CA TRP A 416 1.32 5.29 21.31
C TRP A 416 2.63 5.06 22.05
N LEU A 417 2.94 3.81 22.41
CA LEU A 417 4.23 3.40 22.93
C LEU A 417 5.04 2.79 21.79
N THR A 418 6.26 3.27 21.56
CA THR A 418 7.20 2.59 20.66
C THR A 418 8.35 2.04 21.47
N GLY A 419 8.78 0.81 21.18
CA GLY A 419 9.84 0.18 21.97
C GLY A 419 10.56 -0.93 21.25
N GLU A 420 11.83 -1.04 21.58
CA GLU A 420 12.70 -2.13 21.15
C GLU A 420 12.39 -3.37 22.00
N VAL A 421 12.24 -4.52 21.34
CA VAL A 421 11.95 -5.78 22.01
C VAL A 421 12.91 -6.87 21.57
N VAL A 422 13.38 -7.65 22.54
CA VAL A 422 14.08 -8.91 22.29
C VAL A 422 13.07 -10.06 22.37
N ILE A 423 13.22 -11.03 21.49
CA ILE A 423 12.31 -12.16 21.35
C ILE A 423 13.11 -13.45 21.40
N ALA A 424 12.69 -14.39 22.26
CA ALA A 424 13.24 -15.74 22.31
C ALA A 424 12.20 -16.73 21.79
N ARG A 425 12.65 -17.68 20.96
CA ARG A 425 11.82 -18.76 20.45
C ARG A 425 12.48 -20.10 20.73
N PRO A 426 11.87 -21.00 21.52
CA PRO A 426 12.45 -22.31 21.77
C PRO A 426 12.47 -23.15 20.49
N GLU A 427 13.50 -23.99 20.37
CA GLU A 427 13.52 -25.09 19.41
C GLU A 427 12.52 -26.18 19.83
N ASN A 428 12.22 -27.10 18.90
CA ASN A 428 11.31 -28.19 19.20
C ASN A 428 11.83 -29.04 20.39
N GLY A 429 11.00 -29.20 21.41
CA GLY A 429 11.35 -29.94 22.64
C GLY A 429 12.07 -29.17 23.72
N TYR A 430 12.22 -27.87 23.53
CA TYR A 430 12.70 -26.96 24.55
C TYR A 430 11.60 -26.01 25.01
N GLU A 431 11.72 -25.52 26.24
CA GLU A 431 10.93 -24.42 26.78
C GLU A 431 11.84 -23.25 27.13
N PHE A 432 11.39 -22.04 26.86
CA PHE A 432 12.07 -20.83 27.28
C PHE A 432 11.93 -20.65 28.80
N ILE A 433 13.05 -20.49 29.51
CA ILE A 433 13.05 -20.38 30.98
C ILE A 433 13.38 -18.98 31.50
N GLY A 434 13.92 -18.10 30.65
CA GLY A 434 14.13 -16.70 31.00
C GLY A 434 15.27 -16.02 30.24
N TRP A 435 15.25 -14.68 30.33
CA TRP A 435 16.31 -13.78 29.91
C TRP A 435 17.23 -13.49 31.09
N TYR A 436 18.54 -13.54 30.87
CA TYR A 436 19.56 -13.30 31.88
C TYR A 436 20.58 -12.27 31.40
N ASN A 437 21.15 -11.50 32.33
CA ASN A 437 22.29 -10.62 32.03
C ASN A 437 23.64 -11.35 32.13
N GLU A 438 24.73 -10.64 31.83
CA GLU A 438 26.12 -11.16 31.93
C GLU A 438 26.50 -11.67 33.34
N ASN A 439 25.84 -11.15 34.39
CA ASN A 439 26.06 -11.55 35.79
C ASN A 439 25.18 -12.74 36.21
N ASN A 440 24.46 -13.34 35.26
CA ASN A 440 23.57 -14.48 35.47
C ASN A 440 22.33 -14.15 36.32
N GLU A 441 21.92 -12.88 36.34
CA GLU A 441 20.73 -12.41 37.02
C GLU A 441 19.53 -12.52 36.07
N LEU A 442 18.39 -13.00 36.58
CA LEU A 442 17.17 -13.15 35.80
C LEU A 442 16.54 -11.77 35.56
N LEU A 443 16.37 -11.41 34.29
CA LEU A 443 15.76 -10.15 33.84
C LEU A 443 14.25 -10.31 33.61
N SER A 444 13.85 -11.39 32.95
CA SER A 444 12.45 -11.64 32.60
C SER A 444 12.19 -13.13 32.38
N THR A 445 10.96 -13.57 32.67
CA THR A 445 10.44 -14.90 32.31
C THR A 445 9.58 -14.87 31.05
N GLU A 446 9.28 -13.69 30.51
CA GLU A 446 8.51 -13.54 29.27
C GLU A 446 9.44 -13.65 28.06
N PRO A 447 9.10 -14.47 27.04
CA PRO A 447 9.95 -14.68 25.86
C PRO A 447 10.11 -13.41 25.01
N THR A 448 9.09 -12.55 25.01
CA THR A 448 9.18 -11.20 24.46
C THR A 448 9.43 -10.23 25.60
N TYR A 449 10.54 -9.48 25.53
CA TYR A 449 10.94 -8.55 26.57
C TYR A 449 11.29 -7.19 25.98
N ALA A 450 10.68 -6.13 26.53
CA ALA A 450 10.95 -4.76 26.13
C ALA A 450 12.26 -4.27 26.78
N VAL A 451 13.20 -3.84 25.94
CA VAL A 451 14.52 -3.34 26.38
C VAL A 451 14.58 -1.82 26.40
N SER A 452 13.78 -1.16 25.57
CA SER A 452 13.57 0.28 25.56
C SER A 452 12.10 0.60 25.29
N ILE A 453 11.56 1.62 25.96
CA ILE A 453 10.19 2.13 25.73
C ILE A 453 10.28 3.65 25.63
N THR A 454 9.86 4.20 24.50
CA THR A 454 9.70 5.64 24.31
C THR A 454 8.23 6.00 24.24
N ASP A 455 7.76 6.86 25.14
CA ASP A 455 6.41 7.41 25.12
C ASP A 455 6.36 8.59 24.13
N TYR A 456 5.43 8.56 23.18
CA TYR A 456 5.31 9.58 22.13
C TYR A 456 4.56 10.84 22.62
N HIS A 457 4.13 10.91 23.89
CA HIS A 457 3.40 12.05 24.45
C HIS A 457 4.22 12.83 25.48
N LEU A 458 5.07 13.76 24.99
CA LEU A 458 5.38 15.12 25.52
C LEU A 458 6.75 15.57 25.00
N GLU A 459 6.98 16.88 24.98
CA GLU A 459 8.20 17.59 24.52
C GLU A 459 9.49 17.28 25.33
N ASP A 460 9.62 16.07 25.90
CA ASP A 460 10.72 15.64 26.76
C ASP A 460 11.60 14.55 26.11
N PRO A 461 12.89 14.48 26.46
CA PRO A 461 13.88 13.65 25.78
C PRO A 461 13.65 12.14 25.98
N VAL A 462 14.03 11.37 24.95
CA VAL A 462 14.14 9.89 24.88
C VAL A 462 14.20 9.24 26.27
N PRO A 463 13.19 8.46 26.69
CA PRO A 463 13.27 7.71 27.94
C PRO A 463 14.46 6.76 27.94
N ALA A 464 15.09 6.62 29.10
CA ALA A 464 16.18 5.68 29.32
C ALA A 464 15.72 4.23 29.02
N PRO A 465 16.62 3.34 28.57
CA PRO A 465 16.29 1.93 28.42
C PRO A 465 15.70 1.36 29.71
N VAL A 466 14.81 0.38 29.60
CA VAL A 466 14.09 -0.22 30.74
C VAL A 466 15.08 -0.87 31.72
N THR A 467 16.26 -1.23 31.23
CA THR A 467 17.42 -1.67 32.01
C THR A 467 18.73 -1.06 31.47
N ASP A 468 19.73 -0.91 32.34
CA ASP A 468 21.11 -0.53 31.97
C ASP A 468 21.92 -1.76 31.45
N ASP A 469 21.32 -2.96 31.39
CA ASP A 469 22.01 -4.17 30.91
C ASP A 469 22.28 -4.10 29.40
N THR A 470 23.52 -4.35 29.01
CA THR A 470 23.95 -4.37 27.60
C THR A 470 24.01 -5.78 27.00
N VAL A 471 23.77 -6.82 27.81
CA VAL A 471 23.86 -8.22 27.38
C VAL A 471 22.62 -8.99 27.80
N PHE A 472 22.00 -9.66 26.85
CA PHE A 472 20.81 -10.48 27.02
C PHE A 472 21.04 -11.91 26.57
N ILE A 473 20.85 -12.85 27.49
CA ILE A 473 21.07 -14.28 27.28
C ILE A 473 19.74 -15.00 27.45
N ALA A 474 19.18 -15.51 26.36
CA ALA A 474 18.02 -16.40 26.38
C ALA A 474 18.48 -17.81 26.79
N ARG A 475 17.76 -18.39 27.75
CA ARG A 475 17.96 -19.77 28.16
C ARG A 475 16.75 -20.63 27.90
N PHE A 476 17.05 -21.89 27.64
CA PHE A 476 16.08 -22.91 27.34
C PHE A 476 16.35 -24.16 28.17
N GLU A 477 15.30 -24.86 28.55
CA GLU A 477 15.37 -26.15 29.21
C GLU A 477 14.77 -27.20 28.28
N TYR A 478 15.48 -28.32 28.07
CA TYR A 478 14.92 -29.43 27.32
C TYR A 478 13.82 -30.09 28.16
N VAL A 479 12.58 -29.99 27.69
CA VAL A 479 11.40 -30.56 28.36
C VAL A 479 10.86 -31.81 27.63
N GLY A 480 11.52 -32.20 26.54
CA GLY A 480 11.08 -33.26 25.64
C GLY A 480 10.30 -32.67 24.46
N ALA A 481 10.57 -33.14 23.24
CA ALA A 481 9.74 -32.80 22.09
C ALA A 481 8.30 -33.24 22.36
N PRO A 482 7.28 -32.40 22.11
CA PRO A 482 5.92 -32.90 22.05
C PRO A 482 5.94 -34.07 21.07
N SER A 483 5.57 -35.26 21.53
CA SER A 483 5.58 -36.46 20.71
C SER A 483 4.74 -36.18 19.47
N LEU A 484 5.39 -36.01 18.31
CA LEU A 484 4.68 -35.97 17.05
C LEU A 484 3.99 -37.34 16.95
N PRO A 485 2.65 -37.42 16.79
CA PRO A 485 1.98 -38.71 16.72
C PRO A 485 2.61 -39.57 15.61
N GLY A 486 3.24 -40.67 16.03
CA GLY A 486 3.99 -41.58 15.17
C GLY A 486 5.51 -41.41 15.15
N ASP A 487 6.08 -40.37 15.76
CA ASP A 487 7.53 -40.22 16.00
C ASP A 487 7.88 -40.87 17.35
N VAL A 488 8.15 -42.17 17.30
CA VAL A 488 8.30 -43.02 18.48
C VAL A 488 9.72 -42.93 19.04
N ASP A 489 10.70 -42.52 18.25
CA ASP A 489 12.07 -42.30 18.73
C ASP A 489 12.38 -40.84 19.12
N GLY A 490 11.47 -39.90 18.83
CA GLY A 490 11.50 -38.51 19.27
C GLY A 490 12.48 -37.65 18.49
N ASN A 491 12.83 -38.06 17.26
CA ASN A 491 13.80 -37.37 16.41
C ASN A 491 13.19 -36.19 15.61
N GLY A 492 11.88 -35.95 15.75
CA GLY A 492 11.12 -34.89 15.09
C GLY A 492 10.51 -35.29 13.75
N THR A 493 10.65 -36.55 13.30
CA THR A 493 10.12 -37.04 12.03
C THR A 493 9.46 -38.42 12.19
N VAL A 494 8.39 -38.68 11.42
CA VAL A 494 7.75 -40.01 11.41
C VAL A 494 8.40 -40.86 10.32
N GLU A 495 9.24 -41.81 10.71
CA GLU A 495 9.96 -42.70 9.81
C GLU A 495 9.52 -44.18 9.93
N VAL A 496 10.07 -45.03 9.06
CA VAL A 496 9.83 -46.48 9.11
C VAL A 496 10.40 -47.11 10.40
N SER A 497 11.45 -46.51 10.97
CA SER A 497 12.02 -46.91 12.26
C SER A 497 11.01 -46.83 13.40
N ASP A 498 10.19 -45.79 13.42
CA ASP A 498 9.16 -45.57 14.44
C ASP A 498 8.07 -46.64 14.41
N ALA A 499 7.62 -46.97 13.19
CA ALA A 499 6.66 -48.06 12.99
C ALA A 499 7.23 -49.41 13.46
N ILE A 500 8.54 -49.65 13.29
CA ILE A 500 9.21 -50.86 13.77
C ILE A 500 9.29 -50.87 15.30
N MET A 501 9.51 -49.72 15.94
CA MET A 501 9.52 -49.60 17.40
C MET A 501 8.12 -49.86 17.99
N ALA A 502 7.07 -49.24 17.45
CA ALA A 502 5.69 -49.51 17.84
C ALA A 502 5.31 -50.99 17.65
N LEU A 503 5.69 -51.61 16.53
CA LEU A 503 5.45 -53.03 16.27
C LEU A 503 6.15 -53.94 17.29
N ARG A 504 7.41 -53.65 17.63
CA ARG A 504 8.15 -54.41 18.65
C ARG A 504 7.52 -54.27 20.03
N CYS A 505 6.96 -53.10 20.35
CA CYS A 505 6.20 -52.89 21.57
C CYS A 505 4.90 -53.72 21.58
N ALA A 506 4.11 -53.65 20.51
CA ALA A 506 2.87 -54.43 20.36
C ALA A 506 3.11 -55.97 20.44
N MET A 507 4.30 -56.43 20.04
CA MET A 507 4.71 -57.84 20.14
C MET A 507 5.27 -58.22 21.53
N GLY A 508 5.37 -57.28 22.47
CA GLY A 508 5.95 -57.50 23.81
C GLY A 508 7.47 -57.72 23.79
N ILE A 509 8.16 -57.23 22.76
CA ILE A 509 9.61 -57.40 22.56
C ILE A 509 10.37 -56.17 23.06
N LEU A 510 9.71 -55.01 23.16
CA LEU A 510 10.28 -53.73 23.57
C LEU A 510 9.33 -53.03 24.56
N GLU A 511 9.87 -52.48 25.65
CA GLU A 511 9.14 -51.55 26.51
C GLU A 511 9.48 -50.12 26.08
N LEU A 512 8.46 -49.29 25.85
CA LEU A 512 8.57 -47.88 25.49
C LEU A 512 8.53 -47.00 26.74
N THR A 513 9.15 -45.81 26.69
CA THR A 513 8.92 -44.78 27.72
C THR A 513 7.48 -44.26 27.64
N PRO A 514 6.97 -43.58 28.68
CA PRO A 514 5.64 -42.96 28.61
C PRO A 514 5.48 -42.01 27.42
N GLU A 515 6.49 -41.18 27.09
CA GLU A 515 6.39 -40.28 25.93
C GLU A 515 6.36 -41.05 24.60
N GLN A 516 7.19 -42.09 24.47
CA GLN A 516 7.21 -42.95 23.28
C GLN A 516 5.93 -43.77 23.14
N PHE A 517 5.29 -44.11 24.26
CA PHE A 517 4.00 -44.79 24.27
C PHE A 517 2.91 -43.85 23.77
N ASP A 518 2.86 -42.62 24.27
CA ASP A 518 1.90 -41.61 23.81
C ASP A 518 2.11 -41.26 22.33
N ALA A 519 3.37 -41.24 21.86
CA ALA A 519 3.70 -41.09 20.44
C ALA A 519 3.24 -42.28 19.58
N ALA A 520 3.32 -43.48 20.13
CA ALA A 520 3.01 -44.72 19.42
C ALA A 520 1.52 -45.06 19.42
N ASP A 521 0.70 -44.50 20.33
CA ASP A 521 -0.74 -44.74 20.44
C ASP A 521 -1.52 -43.80 19.49
N MET A 522 -1.62 -44.21 18.22
CA MET A 522 -2.16 -43.37 17.16
C MET A 522 -3.67 -43.20 17.23
N ASP A 523 -4.38 -44.10 17.93
CA ASP A 523 -5.83 -44.07 18.07
C ASP A 523 -6.31 -43.61 19.47
N GLY A 524 -5.38 -43.37 20.41
CA GLY A 524 -5.66 -42.91 21.76
C GLY A 524 -6.38 -43.95 22.62
N SER A 525 -6.22 -45.24 22.29
CA SER A 525 -6.88 -46.34 23.00
C SER A 525 -6.26 -46.66 24.36
N GLY A 526 -5.08 -46.12 24.64
CA GLY A 526 -4.26 -46.42 25.80
C GLY A 526 -3.51 -47.75 25.70
N ALA A 527 -3.33 -48.29 24.48
CA ALA A 527 -2.61 -49.54 24.22
C ALA A 527 -1.96 -49.55 22.83
N ILE A 528 -0.69 -49.94 22.72
CA ILE A 528 0.00 -50.05 21.42
C ILE A 528 -0.38 -51.37 20.72
N ALA A 529 -1.16 -51.26 19.65
CA ALA A 529 -1.61 -52.36 18.82
C ALA A 529 -0.89 -52.40 17.46
N LEU A 530 -1.15 -53.47 16.71
CA LEU A 530 -0.62 -53.62 15.34
C LEU A 530 -1.14 -52.51 14.42
N ASP A 531 -2.37 -52.04 14.66
CA ASP A 531 -3.03 -51.01 13.84
C ASP A 531 -2.35 -49.64 14.01
N ASP A 532 -1.80 -49.33 15.20
CA ASP A 532 -1.00 -48.14 15.43
C ASP A 532 0.30 -48.16 14.62
N ALA A 533 1.05 -49.27 14.70
CA ALA A 533 2.28 -49.44 13.93
C ALA A 533 2.04 -49.36 12.40
N ILE A 534 0.90 -49.86 11.92
CA ILE A 534 0.50 -49.74 10.51
C ILE A 534 0.19 -48.28 10.15
N THR A 535 -0.47 -47.55 11.06
CA THR A 535 -0.79 -46.13 10.86
C THR A 535 0.48 -45.30 10.77
N ILE A 536 1.43 -45.50 11.69
CA ILE A 536 2.76 -44.86 11.67
C ILE A 536 3.50 -45.17 10.37
N LEU A 537 3.51 -46.44 9.94
CA LEU A 537 4.17 -46.84 8.70
C LEU A 537 3.56 -46.14 7.47
N ARG A 538 2.24 -45.98 7.44
CA ARG A 538 1.55 -45.31 6.33
C ARG A 538 1.82 -43.81 6.34
N THR A 539 1.88 -43.18 7.51
CA THR A 539 2.30 -41.78 7.67
C THR A 539 3.74 -41.59 7.19
N ALA A 540 4.68 -42.43 7.60
CA ALA A 540 6.08 -42.40 7.16
C ALA A 540 6.24 -42.57 5.64
N MET A 541 5.28 -43.23 4.98
CA MET A 541 5.26 -43.44 3.53
C MET A 541 4.45 -42.40 2.75
N GLY A 542 3.87 -41.39 3.41
CA GLY A 542 3.00 -40.38 2.79
C GLY A 542 1.70 -40.94 2.21
N LEU A 543 1.17 -42.02 2.80
CA LEU A 543 -0.04 -42.72 2.33
C LEU A 543 -1.33 -42.31 3.06
N ILE A 544 -1.24 -41.35 3.99
CA ILE A 544 -2.36 -40.74 4.70
C ILE A 544 -2.07 -39.26 4.92
#